data_AF-A0A562HZ27-F1
#
_entry.id   AF-A0A562HZ27-F1
#
_cell.length_a   1.000
_cell.length_b   1.000
_cell.length_c   1.000
_cell.angle_alpha   90.00
_cell.angle_beta   90.00
_cell.angle_gamma   90.00
#
_symmetry.space_group_name_H-M   'P 1'
#
loop_
_entity.id
_entity.type
_entity.pdbx_description
1 polymer ?
#
loop_
_entity_poly.entity_id
_entity_poly.type
_entity_poly.pdbx_seq_one_letter_code
_entity_poly.pdbx_strand_id
1 'polypeptide(L)'
;MSIQQSCIEAYRAHKNLKLAAQEVGIPWQTVYVHLRNAGEPVIGDKLRYGSDTDKLAARGEQMFASFVPEAHNSNSGKFQSKIDFLVQGYGVDVKTSKLKLSHKACKQRRWAFSLKKQEMLADFFVCFCLDEVGDQLLMTLLVPGELIRRYQTISLSERGGKWADYEISYNELRSFFKSLPSKQ
;
A
#
# COMPACT_ATOMS: atom_id res chain seq x y z
N MET A 1 31.18 17.18 12.82
CA MET A 1 30.16 16.15 12.53
C MET A 1 30.63 15.34 11.33
N SER A 2 30.56 14.00 11.33
CA SER A 2 30.99 13.22 10.16
C SER A 2 29.98 13.39 9.02
N ILE A 3 30.43 13.28 7.77
CA ILE A 3 29.54 13.37 6.60
C ILE A 3 28.40 12.34 6.67
N GLN A 4 28.69 11.15 7.19
CA GLN A 4 27.70 10.09 7.38
C GLN A 4 26.63 10.50 8.40
N GLN A 5 27.02 11.12 9.52
CA GLN A 5 26.07 11.60 10.53
C GLN A 5 25.18 12.71 9.97
N SER A 6 25.75 13.67 9.22
CA SER A 6 24.97 14.71 8.56
C SER A 6 23.97 14.15 7.53
N CYS A 7 24.37 13.10 6.78
CA CYS A 7 23.45 12.40 5.88
C CYS A 7 22.29 11.74 6.62
N ILE A 8 22.54 11.11 7.77
CA ILE A 8 21.51 10.45 8.59
C ILE A 8 20.52 11.49 9.12
N GLU A 9 21.01 12.58 9.70
CA GLU A 9 20.16 13.65 10.27
C GLU A 9 19.29 14.31 9.19
N ALA A 10 19.90 14.74 8.09
CA ALA A 10 19.18 15.33 6.97
C ALA A 10 18.14 14.36 6.38
N TYR A 11 18.50 13.07 6.22
CA TYR A 11 17.54 12.08 5.74
C TYR A 11 16.41 11.81 6.73
N ARG A 12 16.66 11.78 8.04
CA ARG A 12 15.60 11.59 9.04
C ARG A 12 14.63 12.77 9.07
N ALA A 13 15.11 14.00 8.88
CA ALA A 13 14.30 15.20 8.82
C ALA A 13 13.42 15.26 7.56
N HIS A 14 13.99 14.94 6.40
CA HIS A 14 13.29 15.07 5.12
C HIS A 14 12.58 13.80 4.67
N LYS A 15 13.07 12.61 5.06
CA LYS A 15 12.69 11.31 4.48
C LYS A 15 12.72 11.33 2.94
N ASN A 16 13.64 12.09 2.35
CA ASN A 16 13.82 12.25 0.91
C ASN A 16 15.31 12.39 0.60
N LEU A 17 15.84 11.49 -0.24
CA LEU A 17 17.27 11.46 -0.55
C LEU A 17 17.77 12.73 -1.25
N LYS A 18 16.97 13.33 -2.14
CA LYS A 18 17.39 14.51 -2.91
C LYS A 18 17.40 15.76 -2.04
N LEU A 19 16.41 15.93 -1.16
CA LEU A 19 16.38 17.05 -0.22
C LEU A 19 17.50 16.95 0.82
N ALA A 20 17.72 15.75 1.37
CA ALA A 20 18.85 15.51 2.27
C ALA A 20 20.20 15.80 1.59
N ALA A 21 20.35 15.42 0.34
CA ALA A 21 21.54 15.68 -0.45
C ALA A 21 21.78 17.18 -0.71
N GLN A 22 20.70 17.93 -0.99
CA GLN A 22 20.73 19.37 -1.15
C GLN A 22 21.15 20.07 0.15
N GLU A 23 20.62 19.63 1.30
CA GLU A 23 21.01 20.18 2.62
C GLU A 23 22.49 19.91 2.94
N VAL A 24 22.97 18.69 2.67
CA VAL A 24 24.35 18.30 2.95
C VAL A 24 25.34 18.85 1.91
N GLY A 25 24.87 19.19 0.71
CA GLY A 25 25.70 19.72 -0.39
C GLY A 25 26.46 18.65 -1.17
N ILE A 26 25.90 17.45 -1.30
CA ILE A 26 26.53 16.31 -2.02
C ILE A 26 25.56 15.65 -3.01
N PRO A 27 26.01 14.80 -3.94
CA PRO A 27 25.11 14.00 -4.77
C PRO A 27 24.24 13.05 -3.94
N TRP A 28 22.96 12.90 -4.31
CA TRP A 28 22.01 12.09 -3.53
C TRP A 28 22.35 10.60 -3.47
N GLN A 29 23.05 10.09 -4.49
CA GLN A 29 23.57 8.72 -4.50
C GLN A 29 24.57 8.51 -3.35
N THR A 30 25.38 9.52 -3.03
CA THR A 30 26.34 9.49 -1.92
C THR A 30 25.63 9.42 -0.57
N VAL A 31 24.53 10.18 -0.41
CA VAL A 31 23.66 10.06 0.78
C VAL A 31 23.17 8.62 0.93
N TYR A 32 22.65 8.02 -0.15
CA TYR A 32 22.19 6.63 -0.12
C TYR A 32 23.27 5.65 0.36
N VAL A 33 24.51 5.77 -0.15
CA VAL A 33 25.63 4.91 0.28
C VAL A 33 25.92 5.08 1.77
N HIS A 34 25.97 6.31 2.29
CA HIS A 34 26.19 6.56 3.72
C HIS A 34 25.10 5.98 4.62
N LEU A 35 23.83 6.11 4.21
CA LEU A 35 22.70 5.52 4.94
C LEU A 35 22.79 3.99 4.96
N ARG A 36 23.08 3.37 3.81
CA ARG A 36 23.24 1.91 3.70
C ARG A 36 24.38 1.39 4.57
N ASN A 37 25.53 2.05 4.57
CA ASN A 37 26.67 1.67 5.40
C ASN A 37 26.40 1.87 6.89
N ALA A 38 25.51 2.79 7.26
CA ALA A 38 25.05 3.00 8.63
C ALA A 38 23.95 2.04 9.08
N GLY A 39 23.40 1.21 8.17
CA GLY A 39 22.20 0.43 8.45
C GLY A 39 20.92 1.27 8.60
N GLU A 40 20.92 2.53 8.17
CA GLU A 40 19.75 3.41 8.26
C GLU A 40 18.71 3.03 7.18
N PRO A 41 17.45 2.77 7.56
CA PRO A 41 16.42 2.35 6.62
C PRO A 41 15.97 3.50 5.72
N VAL A 42 16.07 3.29 4.41
CA VAL A 42 15.69 4.28 3.38
C VAL A 42 14.25 4.04 2.94
N ILE A 43 13.25 4.46 3.72
CA ILE A 43 11.83 4.11 3.50
C ILE A 43 11.10 5.14 2.61
N GLY A 44 11.49 6.43 2.72
CA GLY A 44 10.82 7.53 2.04
C GLY A 44 9.49 7.95 2.71
N ASP A 45 9.01 9.15 2.41
CA ASP A 45 7.65 9.61 2.78
C ASP A 45 6.76 9.70 1.52
N LYS A 46 6.00 8.62 1.26
CA LYS A 46 5.10 8.52 0.09
C LYS A 46 3.95 9.52 0.16
N LEU A 47 3.48 9.87 1.35
CA LEU A 47 2.37 10.83 1.50
C LEU A 47 2.82 12.24 1.14
N ARG A 48 4.04 12.61 1.52
CA ARG A 48 4.60 13.93 1.24
C ARG A 48 5.15 14.06 -0.17
N TYR A 49 5.90 13.06 -0.66
CA TYR A 49 6.66 13.16 -1.91
C TYR A 49 6.28 12.15 -3.00
N GLY A 50 5.36 11.22 -2.72
CA GLY A 50 4.93 10.23 -3.70
C GLY A 50 4.07 10.82 -4.83
N SER A 51 3.92 10.05 -5.90
CA SER A 51 2.94 10.34 -6.95
C SER A 51 1.50 10.29 -6.41
N ASP A 52 0.52 10.76 -7.17
CA ASP A 52 -0.89 10.66 -6.77
C ASP A 52 -1.32 9.21 -6.50
N THR A 53 -0.76 8.26 -7.25
CA THR A 53 -1.00 6.83 -7.04
C THR A 53 -0.34 6.34 -5.76
N ASP A 54 0.89 6.78 -5.45
CA ASP A 54 1.57 6.40 -4.20
C ASP A 54 0.83 6.95 -2.98
N LYS A 55 0.35 8.20 -3.06
CA LYS A 55 -0.46 8.82 -2.01
C LYS A 55 -1.78 8.10 -1.82
N LEU A 56 -2.44 7.71 -2.92
CA LEU A 56 -3.68 6.92 -2.87
C LEU A 56 -3.46 5.56 -2.21
N ALA A 57 -2.37 4.86 -2.57
CA ALA A 57 -2.01 3.59 -1.95
C ALA A 57 -1.72 3.76 -0.45
N ALA A 58 -0.94 4.78 -0.08
CA ALA A 58 -0.64 5.06 1.33
C ALA A 58 -1.89 5.40 2.15
N ARG A 59 -2.87 6.11 1.59
CA ARG A 59 -4.18 6.31 2.23
C ARG A 59 -4.92 4.99 2.44
N GLY A 60 -4.86 4.09 1.46
CA GLY A 60 -5.34 2.70 1.58
C GLY A 60 -4.74 1.96 2.76
N GLU A 61 -3.40 1.95 2.84
CA GLU A 61 -2.67 1.33 3.93
C GLU A 61 -3.06 1.93 5.30
N GLN A 62 -3.28 3.25 5.38
CA GLN A 62 -3.78 3.91 6.59
C GLN A 62 -5.21 3.49 6.97
N MET A 63 -6.11 3.35 5.99
CA MET A 63 -7.47 2.85 6.23
C MET A 63 -7.46 1.42 6.73
N PHE A 64 -6.62 0.55 6.14
CA PHE A 64 -6.51 -0.82 6.63
C PHE A 64 -5.99 -0.89 8.06
N ALA A 65 -4.93 -0.13 8.37
CA ALA A 65 -4.38 -0.06 9.72
C ALA A 65 -5.37 0.46 10.76
N SER A 66 -6.29 1.37 10.38
CA SER A 66 -7.33 1.85 11.29
C SER A 66 -8.45 0.83 11.51
N PHE A 67 -8.80 0.04 10.48
CA PHE A 67 -9.82 -0.99 10.57
C PHE A 67 -9.32 -2.26 11.28
N VAL A 68 -8.05 -2.62 11.07
CA VAL A 68 -7.41 -3.82 11.61
C VAL A 68 -6.15 -3.40 12.40
N PRO A 69 -6.32 -2.80 13.60
CA PRO A 69 -5.20 -2.23 14.37
C PRO A 69 -4.19 -3.28 14.86
N GLU A 70 -4.61 -4.54 14.95
CA GLU A 70 -3.74 -5.68 15.24
C GLU A 70 -2.81 -6.08 14.07
N ALA A 71 -2.97 -5.48 12.88
CA ALA A 71 -2.11 -5.76 11.74
C ALA A 71 -0.71 -5.19 11.91
N HIS A 72 0.31 -6.01 11.67
CA HIS A 72 1.70 -5.58 11.67
C HIS A 72 2.07 -4.99 10.30
N ASN A 73 2.38 -3.69 10.27
CA ASN A 73 2.81 -3.01 9.05
C ASN A 73 4.26 -3.41 8.67
N SER A 74 4.39 -4.10 7.54
CA SER A 74 5.66 -4.64 7.05
C SER A 74 6.56 -3.58 6.41
N ASN A 75 6.00 -2.42 6.05
CA ASN A 75 6.73 -1.28 5.48
C ASN A 75 7.43 -0.41 6.55
N SER A 76 7.24 -0.69 7.84
CA SER A 76 7.78 0.13 8.95
C SER A 76 9.31 0.10 9.10
N GLY A 77 10.00 -0.91 8.56
CA GLY A 77 11.46 -1.08 8.71
C GLY A 77 12.21 -1.50 7.44
N LYS A 78 11.52 -1.63 6.30
CA LYS A 78 12.12 -2.06 5.02
C LYS A 78 11.63 -1.17 3.88
N PHE A 79 12.54 -0.78 2.99
CA PHE A 79 12.16 -0.13 1.74
C PHE A 79 11.40 -1.12 0.86
N GLN A 80 10.10 -0.86 0.67
CA GLN A 80 9.15 -1.68 -0.11
C GLN A 80 9.13 -3.15 0.31
N SER A 81 8.41 -3.45 1.40
CA SER A 81 8.11 -4.86 1.70
C SER A 81 7.30 -5.48 0.55
N LYS A 82 7.45 -6.79 0.36
CA LYS A 82 6.75 -7.49 -0.72
C LYS A 82 5.23 -7.61 -0.47
N ILE A 83 4.82 -7.47 0.79
CA ILE A 83 3.46 -7.54 1.31
C ILE A 83 3.30 -6.34 2.26
N ASP A 84 2.12 -5.74 2.32
CA ASP A 84 1.89 -4.52 3.11
C ASP A 84 1.75 -4.83 4.61
N PHE A 85 0.97 -5.86 4.96
CA PHE A 85 0.65 -6.21 6.34
C PHE A 85 0.76 -7.70 6.63
N LEU A 86 1.02 -8.02 7.90
CA LEU A 86 0.86 -9.35 8.45
C LEU A 86 -0.22 -9.35 9.53
N VAL A 87 -1.14 -10.29 9.46
CA VAL A 87 -2.19 -10.48 10.48
C VAL A 87 -2.24 -11.95 10.85
N GLN A 88 -1.96 -12.29 12.11
CA GLN A 88 -1.88 -13.68 12.57
C GLN A 88 -0.94 -14.56 11.71
N GLY A 89 0.10 -13.97 11.11
CA GLY A 89 1.01 -14.65 10.18
C GLY A 89 0.55 -14.72 8.72
N TYR A 90 -0.69 -14.32 8.40
CA TYR A 90 -1.18 -14.19 7.03
C TYR A 90 -0.72 -12.89 6.39
N GLY A 91 -0.25 -12.99 5.15
CA GLY A 91 0.13 -11.84 4.32
C GLY A 91 -1.08 -11.16 3.71
N VAL A 92 -1.22 -9.85 3.96
CA VAL A 92 -2.28 -9.02 3.44
C VAL A 92 -1.69 -7.91 2.58
N ASP A 93 -2.19 -7.81 1.35
CA ASP A 93 -1.83 -6.74 0.42
C ASP A 93 -3.04 -5.82 0.19
N VAL A 94 -2.82 -4.52 0.33
CA VAL A 94 -3.87 -3.50 0.30
C VAL A 94 -3.86 -2.80 -1.04
N LYS A 95 -4.99 -2.83 -1.74
CA LYS A 95 -5.18 -2.15 -3.02
C LYS A 95 -6.21 -1.06 -2.88
N THR A 96 -5.96 0.10 -3.50
CA THR A 96 -6.92 1.23 -3.48
C THR A 96 -7.11 1.74 -4.89
N SER A 97 -8.37 2.02 -5.25
CA SER A 97 -8.73 2.52 -6.57
C SER A 97 -9.85 3.55 -6.45
N LYS A 98 -9.83 4.55 -7.31
CA LYS A 98 -10.92 5.53 -7.46
C LYS A 98 -11.88 5.05 -8.53
N LEU A 99 -13.15 5.43 -8.42
CA LEU A 99 -14.12 5.18 -9.47
C LEU A 99 -13.72 5.97 -10.73
N LYS A 100 -13.55 5.28 -11.87
CA LYS A 100 -13.14 5.90 -13.13
C LYS A 100 -13.92 5.31 -14.30
N LEU A 101 -14.04 6.09 -15.38
CA LEU A 101 -14.53 5.56 -16.65
C LEU A 101 -13.63 4.41 -17.13
N SER A 102 -14.25 3.31 -17.54
CA SER A 102 -13.56 2.14 -18.08
C SER A 102 -12.80 2.49 -19.36
N HIS A 103 -13.42 3.31 -20.21
CA HIS A 103 -12.87 3.83 -21.44
C HIS A 103 -13.48 5.22 -21.71
N LYS A 104 -12.74 6.13 -22.35
CA LYS A 104 -13.21 7.51 -22.61
C LYS A 104 -14.52 7.57 -23.41
N ALA A 105 -14.73 6.61 -24.30
CA ALA A 105 -15.94 6.52 -25.13
C ALA A 105 -17.10 5.76 -24.47
N CYS A 106 -16.89 5.13 -23.30
CA CYS A 106 -17.90 4.31 -22.64
C CYS A 106 -18.33 4.96 -21.32
N LYS A 107 -19.65 5.01 -21.06
CA LYS A 107 -20.19 5.52 -19.79
C LYS A 107 -20.06 4.56 -18.61
N GLN A 108 -19.50 3.36 -18.82
CA GLN A 108 -19.30 2.39 -17.74
C GLN A 108 -18.15 2.83 -16.84
N ARG A 109 -18.41 2.91 -15.55
CA ARG A 109 -17.43 3.21 -14.52
C ARG A 109 -16.99 1.94 -13.80
N ARG A 110 -15.74 1.92 -13.34
CA ARG A 110 -15.13 0.78 -12.65
C ARG A 110 -14.03 1.19 -11.69
N TRP A 111 -13.76 0.32 -10.74
CA TRP A 111 -12.50 0.24 -10.01
C TRP A 111 -11.60 -0.80 -10.65
N ALA A 112 -10.30 -0.54 -10.65
CA ALA A 112 -9.30 -1.48 -11.16
C ALA A 112 -8.13 -1.58 -10.19
N PHE A 113 -7.72 -2.81 -9.88
CA PHE A 113 -6.65 -3.11 -8.93
C PHE A 113 -5.61 -4.01 -9.60
N SER A 114 -4.36 -3.56 -9.67
CA SER A 114 -3.26 -4.35 -10.25
C SER A 114 -2.69 -5.31 -9.21
N LEU A 115 -2.73 -6.61 -9.48
CA LEU A 115 -2.34 -7.68 -8.54
C LEU A 115 -1.01 -8.35 -8.89
N LYS A 116 -0.50 -8.11 -10.11
CA LYS A 116 0.60 -8.87 -10.75
C LYS A 116 1.82 -9.12 -9.87
N LYS A 117 2.18 -8.19 -8.98
CA LYS A 117 3.40 -8.29 -8.16
C LYS A 117 3.21 -9.11 -6.88
N GLN A 118 1.98 -9.22 -6.37
CA GLN A 118 1.70 -9.78 -5.05
C GLN A 118 0.77 -11.00 -5.09
N GLU A 119 0.19 -11.34 -6.23
CA GLU A 119 -0.75 -12.47 -6.39
C GLU A 119 -0.17 -13.82 -5.93
N MET A 120 1.14 -14.02 -6.06
CA MET A 120 1.84 -15.22 -5.59
C MET A 120 2.28 -15.16 -4.12
N LEU A 121 2.11 -14.01 -3.45
CA LEU A 121 2.71 -13.74 -2.13
C LEU A 121 1.67 -13.48 -1.04
N ALA A 122 0.61 -12.74 -1.35
CA ALA A 122 -0.41 -12.37 -0.39
C ALA A 122 -1.45 -13.51 -0.24
N ASP A 123 -1.82 -13.80 1.01
CA ASP A 123 -2.91 -14.71 1.34
C ASP A 123 -4.27 -14.05 1.14
N PHE A 124 -4.34 -12.73 1.39
CA PHE A 124 -5.54 -11.93 1.21
C PHE A 124 -5.22 -10.60 0.53
N PHE A 125 -6.16 -10.16 -0.30
CA PHE A 125 -6.18 -8.82 -0.87
C PHE A 125 -7.35 -8.04 -0.28
N VAL A 126 -7.06 -6.88 0.28
CA VAL A 126 -8.08 -5.94 0.73
C VAL A 126 -8.14 -4.78 -0.26
N CYS A 127 -9.26 -4.66 -0.97
CA CYS A 127 -9.43 -3.67 -2.03
C CYS A 127 -10.42 -2.58 -1.59
N PHE A 128 -9.94 -1.35 -1.48
CA PHE A 128 -10.77 -0.18 -1.18
C PHE A 128 -11.22 0.50 -2.47
N CYS A 129 -12.54 0.53 -2.67
CA CYS A 129 -13.22 1.20 -3.76
C CYS A 129 -13.64 2.60 -3.31
N LEU A 130 -12.94 3.63 -3.77
CA LEU A 130 -13.24 5.02 -3.44
C LEU A 130 -14.11 5.68 -4.51
N ASP A 131 -14.75 6.78 -4.16
CA ASP A 131 -15.42 7.65 -5.12
C ASP A 131 -14.48 8.24 -6.18
N GLU A 132 -15.02 9.02 -7.11
CA GLU A 132 -14.26 9.58 -8.23
C GLU A 132 -13.17 10.55 -7.76
N VAL A 133 -13.44 11.27 -6.66
CA VAL A 133 -12.51 12.21 -6.02
C VAL A 133 -11.43 11.43 -5.26
N GLY A 134 -11.79 10.30 -4.66
CA GLY A 134 -10.89 9.43 -3.89
C GLY A 134 -10.81 9.77 -2.42
N ASP A 135 -11.87 10.36 -1.87
CA ASP A 135 -11.96 10.78 -0.47
C ASP A 135 -13.03 10.00 0.30
N GLN A 136 -14.05 9.47 -0.38
CA GLN A 136 -15.08 8.64 0.24
C GLN A 136 -14.87 7.16 -0.10
N LEU A 137 -14.83 6.31 0.92
CA LEU A 137 -14.90 4.86 0.76
C LEU A 137 -16.34 4.44 0.43
N LEU A 138 -16.52 3.81 -0.73
CA LEU A 138 -17.83 3.34 -1.20
C LEU A 138 -18.03 1.85 -0.92
N MET A 139 -16.96 1.05 -1.02
CA MET A 139 -17.03 -0.40 -0.87
C MET A 139 -15.64 -0.96 -0.51
N THR A 140 -15.63 -2.06 0.24
CA THR A 140 -14.40 -2.81 0.55
C THR A 140 -14.57 -4.24 0.08
N LEU A 141 -13.56 -4.80 -0.58
CA LEU A 141 -13.53 -6.21 -0.96
C LEU A 141 -12.45 -6.93 -0.16
N LEU A 142 -12.77 -8.14 0.30
CA LEU A 142 -11.79 -9.08 0.85
C LEU A 142 -11.71 -10.30 -0.06
N VAL A 143 -10.60 -10.43 -0.79
CA VAL A 143 -10.43 -11.49 -1.78
C VAL A 143 -9.31 -12.44 -1.32
N PRO A 144 -9.61 -13.74 -1.11
CA PRO A 144 -8.58 -14.74 -0.90
C PRO A 144 -7.62 -14.80 -2.09
N GLY A 145 -6.31 -14.72 -1.82
CA GLY A 145 -5.26 -14.66 -2.83
C GLY A 145 -5.30 -15.86 -3.79
N GLU A 146 -5.68 -17.04 -3.29
CA GLU A 146 -5.83 -18.25 -4.11
C GLU A 146 -6.82 -18.08 -5.28
N LEU A 147 -7.90 -17.32 -5.09
CA LEU A 147 -8.94 -17.12 -6.11
C LEU A 147 -8.49 -16.17 -7.23
N ILE A 148 -7.45 -15.38 -6.97
CA ILE A 148 -6.88 -14.40 -7.90
C ILE A 148 -5.45 -14.72 -8.30
N ARG A 149 -4.97 -15.94 -8.00
CA ARG A 149 -3.70 -16.42 -8.53
C ARG A 149 -3.69 -16.30 -10.05
N ARG A 150 -2.57 -15.81 -10.59
CA ARG A 150 -2.34 -15.52 -12.02
C ARG A 150 -3.19 -14.40 -12.61
N TYR A 151 -4.03 -13.71 -11.83
CA TYR A 151 -4.70 -12.50 -12.28
C TYR A 151 -3.71 -11.33 -12.25
N GLN A 152 -3.61 -10.59 -13.35
CA GLN A 152 -2.83 -9.35 -13.36
C GLN A 152 -3.60 -8.17 -12.78
N THR A 153 -4.92 -8.16 -12.99
CA THR A 153 -5.82 -7.08 -12.58
C THR A 153 -7.19 -7.66 -12.26
N ILE A 154 -7.80 -7.18 -11.18
CA ILE A 154 -9.24 -7.32 -10.97
C ILE A 154 -9.92 -6.00 -11.27
N SER A 155 -11.11 -6.08 -11.85
CA SER A 155 -11.89 -4.94 -12.28
C SER A 155 -13.32 -5.11 -11.82
N LEU A 156 -13.80 -4.16 -11.02
CA LEU A 156 -15.16 -4.16 -10.51
C LEU A 156 -15.93 -3.01 -11.13
N SER A 157 -16.99 -3.34 -11.87
CA SER A 157 -17.90 -2.33 -12.41
C SER A 157 -18.69 -1.71 -11.26
N GLU A 158 -19.04 -0.44 -11.39
CA GLU A 158 -19.94 0.25 -10.47
C GLU A 158 -21.30 -0.45 -10.34
N ARG A 159 -21.73 -1.15 -11.39
CA ARG A 159 -22.99 -1.91 -11.42
C ARG A 159 -22.88 -3.29 -10.78
N GLY A 160 -21.75 -3.60 -10.14
CA GLY A 160 -21.44 -4.91 -9.57
C GLY A 160 -20.79 -5.88 -10.56
N GLY A 161 -20.88 -7.17 -10.26
CA GLY A 161 -20.28 -8.26 -11.04
C GLY A 161 -19.68 -9.32 -10.13
N LYS A 162 -18.93 -10.28 -10.70
CA LYS A 162 -18.33 -11.42 -9.96
C LYS A 162 -17.57 -11.00 -8.69
N TRP A 163 -16.88 -9.86 -8.70
CA TRP A 163 -16.08 -9.42 -7.56
C TRP A 163 -16.91 -8.75 -6.46
N ALA A 164 -18.17 -8.39 -6.73
CA ALA A 164 -19.07 -7.83 -5.72
C ALA A 164 -19.44 -8.84 -4.63
N ASP A 165 -19.40 -10.15 -4.94
CA ASP A 165 -19.66 -11.22 -3.97
C ASP A 165 -18.63 -11.26 -2.82
N TYR A 166 -17.51 -10.54 -2.96
CA TYR A 166 -16.44 -10.43 -1.97
C TYR A 166 -16.53 -9.12 -1.17
N GLU A 167 -17.62 -8.37 -1.32
CA GLU A 167 -17.88 -7.18 -0.51
C GLU A 167 -17.95 -7.55 0.97
N ILE A 168 -17.33 -6.73 1.80
CA ILE A 168 -17.30 -6.90 3.25
C ILE A 168 -17.38 -5.54 3.93
N SER A 169 -18.15 -5.44 5.01
CA SER A 169 -18.16 -4.22 5.81
C SER A 169 -16.88 -4.08 6.65
N TYR A 170 -16.57 -2.87 7.12
CA TYR A 170 -15.38 -2.66 7.97
C TYR A 170 -15.42 -3.47 9.28
N ASN A 171 -16.63 -3.66 9.85
CA ASN A 171 -16.83 -4.44 11.08
C ASN A 171 -16.56 -5.92 10.85
N GLU A 172 -17.05 -6.45 9.73
CA GLU A 172 -16.82 -7.84 9.34
C GLU A 172 -15.37 -8.08 8.97
N LEU A 173 -14.72 -7.13 8.28
CA LEU A 173 -13.29 -7.21 7.92
C LEU A 173 -12.43 -7.38 9.18
N ARG A 174 -12.66 -6.54 10.19
CA ARG A 174 -11.97 -6.64 11.47
C ARG A 174 -12.27 -7.96 12.17
N SER A 175 -13.55 -8.34 12.25
CA SER A 175 -13.97 -9.58 12.92
C SER A 175 -13.37 -10.81 12.25
N PHE A 176 -13.33 -10.84 10.93
CA PHE A 176 -12.70 -11.88 10.13
C PHE A 176 -11.22 -12.04 10.52
N PHE A 177 -10.43 -10.97 10.45
CA PHE A 177 -9.00 -11.03 10.74
C PHE A 177 -8.69 -11.37 12.21
N LYS A 178 -9.55 -10.96 13.15
CA LYS A 178 -9.45 -11.38 14.56
C LYS A 178 -9.75 -12.86 14.77
N SER A 179 -10.66 -13.42 13.99
CA SER A 179 -11.09 -14.81 14.11
C SER A 179 -10.12 -15.80 13.45
N LEU A 180 -9.16 -15.32 12.66
CA LEU A 180 -8.18 -16.19 12.02
C LEU A 180 -7.33 -16.92 13.07
N PRO A 181 -7.10 -18.23 12.90
CA PRO A 181 -6.09 -18.93 13.68
C PRO A 181 -4.70 -18.37 13.35
N SER A 182 -3.71 -18.57 14.21
CA SER A 182 -2.33 -18.24 13.84
C SER A 182 -1.86 -19.17 12.72
N LYS A 183 -1.29 -18.58 11.65
CA LYS A 183 -0.71 -19.33 10.54
C LYS A 183 0.52 -20.09 11.04
N GLN A 184 0.53 -21.40 10.82
CA GLN A 184 1.65 -22.29 11.14
C GLN A 184 2.83 -22.07 10.19
#